data_AF-A0A8J6A5Z4-F1
#
_entry.id   AF-A0A8J6A5Z4-F1
#
_cell.length_a   1.000
_cell.length_b   1.000
_cell.length_c   1.000
_cell.angle_alpha   90.00
_cell.angle_beta   90.00
_cell.angle_gamma   90.00
#
_symmetry.space_group_name_H-M   'P 1'
#
loop_
_entity.id
_entity.type
_entity.pdbx_description
1 polymer ?
#
loop_
_entity_poly.entity_id
_entity_poly.type
_entity_poly.pdbx_seq_one_letter_code
_entity_poly.pdbx_strand_id
1 'polypeptide(L)'
;MGAPACTAPPLTSFSLLAGVKAVFSGHYHRNAGGTYRDLDMVVSSAIGCQLGEDTHGLRVVVVAADRIVHRYYSLDELGEKGLDGDLLDLLRGE
;
A
#
# COMPACT_ATOMS: atom_id res chain seq x y z
N MET A 1 -42.58 -9.01 -6.19
CA MET A 1 -41.59 -9.64 -5.31
C MET A 1 -40.22 -9.13 -5.73
N GLY A 2 -39.65 -8.17 -4.99
CA GLY A 2 -38.31 -7.66 -5.28
C GLY A 2 -37.26 -8.68 -4.86
N ALA A 3 -36.22 -8.87 -5.69
CA ALA A 3 -35.07 -9.70 -5.32
C ALA A 3 -34.45 -9.16 -4.02
N PRO A 4 -33.99 -10.02 -3.10
CA PRO A 4 -33.27 -9.55 -1.92
C PRO A 4 -32.04 -8.79 -2.40
N ALA A 5 -31.90 -7.52 -1.97
CA ALA A 5 -30.67 -6.79 -2.16
C ALA A 5 -29.54 -7.65 -1.59
N CYS A 6 -28.54 -7.96 -2.41
CA CYS A 6 -27.37 -8.70 -1.96
C CYS A 6 -26.75 -7.94 -0.76
N THR A 7 -26.90 -8.47 0.45
CA THR A 7 -26.31 -7.87 1.66
C THR A 7 -24.84 -8.24 1.74
N ALA A 8 -24.08 -7.94 0.70
CA ALA A 8 -22.64 -8.05 0.75
C ALA A 8 -22.15 -7.06 1.83
N PRO A 9 -21.40 -7.50 2.84
CA PRO A 9 -20.85 -6.59 3.83
C PRO A 9 -19.94 -5.55 3.14
N PRO A 10 -19.76 -4.35 3.73
CA PRO A 10 -18.79 -3.39 3.24
C PRO A 10 -17.42 -4.05 3.02
N LEU A 11 -16.70 -3.64 1.98
CA LEU A 11 -15.42 -4.25 1.58
C LEU A 11 -14.42 -4.34 2.73
N THR A 12 -14.40 -3.33 3.61
CA THR A 12 -13.55 -3.31 4.81
C THR A 12 -13.95 -4.39 5.81
N SER A 13 -15.25 -4.59 6.07
CA SER A 13 -15.75 -5.66 6.93
C SER A 13 -15.45 -7.05 6.36
N PHE A 14 -15.63 -7.23 5.05
CA PHE A 14 -15.26 -8.48 4.39
C PHE A 14 -13.76 -8.78 4.51
N SER A 15 -12.92 -7.76 4.27
CA SER A 15 -11.46 -7.88 4.32
C SER A 15 -10.96 -8.29 5.70
N LEU A 16 -11.53 -7.68 6.76
CA LEU A 16 -11.21 -8.03 8.13
C LEU A 16 -11.59 -9.48 8.46
N LEU A 17 -12.79 -9.93 8.07
CA LEU A 17 -13.23 -11.31 8.28
C LEU A 17 -12.38 -12.33 7.50
N ALA A 18 -11.88 -11.94 6.32
CA ALA A 18 -10.99 -12.75 5.52
C ALA A 18 -9.52 -12.74 6.00
N GLY A 19 -9.20 -11.99 7.06
CA GLY A 19 -7.86 -11.91 7.62
C GLY A 19 -6.87 -11.08 6.79
N VAL A 20 -7.37 -10.20 5.90
CA VAL A 20 -6.53 -9.28 5.13
C VAL A 20 -5.78 -8.35 6.09
N LYS A 21 -4.48 -8.17 5.86
CA LYS A 21 -3.59 -7.35 6.69
C LYS A 21 -3.31 -5.97 6.10
N ALA A 22 -3.26 -5.87 4.77
CA ALA A 22 -3.02 -4.61 4.08
C ALA A 22 -3.77 -4.55 2.75
N VAL A 23 -4.24 -3.36 2.37
CA VAL A 23 -4.82 -3.02 1.07
C VAL A 23 -3.96 -1.95 0.41
N PHE A 24 -3.34 -2.31 -0.71
CA PHE A 24 -2.59 -1.38 -1.56
C PHE A 24 -3.46 -0.91 -2.71
N SER A 25 -3.53 0.41 -2.89
CA SER A 25 -4.32 1.05 -3.94
C SER A 25 -3.57 2.22 -4.58
N GLY A 26 -4.15 2.76 -5.65
CA GLY A 26 -3.64 3.94 -6.35
C GLY A 26 -4.75 4.99 -6.51
N HIS A 27 -4.90 5.54 -7.71
CA HIS A 27 -5.93 6.51 -8.09
C HIS A 27 -5.82 7.91 -7.47
N TYR A 28 -5.32 8.05 -6.24
CA TYR A 28 -5.18 9.37 -5.61
C TYR A 28 -4.02 10.21 -6.17
N HIS A 29 -3.06 9.59 -6.89
CA HIS A 29 -1.88 10.25 -7.45
C HIS A 29 -1.02 10.97 -6.39
N ARG A 30 -1.20 10.62 -5.13
CA ARG A 30 -0.42 11.06 -3.98
C ARG A 30 -0.35 9.90 -3.00
N ASN A 31 0.78 9.77 -2.33
CA ASN A 31 0.97 8.85 -1.24
C ASN A 31 0.04 9.25 -0.10
N ALA A 32 -0.76 8.29 0.33
CA ALA A 32 -1.64 8.43 1.47
C ALA A 32 -1.76 7.09 2.14
N GLY A 33 -2.37 7.10 3.32
CA GLY A 33 -2.67 5.88 4.00
C GLY A 33 -3.13 6.13 5.42
N GLY A 34 -3.34 5.04 6.11
CA GLY A 34 -3.74 5.00 7.50
C GLY A 34 -4.19 3.60 7.84
N THR A 35 -4.64 3.42 9.07
CA THR A 35 -5.08 2.12 9.54
C THR A 35 -6.57 2.16 9.82
N TYR A 36 -7.30 1.17 9.31
CA TYR A 36 -8.69 0.92 9.68
C TYR A 36 -8.76 -0.37 10.50
N ARG A 37 -8.88 -0.24 11.82
CA ARG A 37 -8.76 -1.37 12.78
C ARG A 37 -7.40 -2.06 12.63
N ASP A 38 -7.35 -3.31 12.16
CA ASP A 38 -6.13 -4.08 11.94
C ASP A 38 -5.77 -4.20 10.44
N LEU A 39 -6.35 -3.32 9.61
CA LEU A 39 -6.17 -3.29 8.16
C LEU A 39 -5.38 -2.04 7.76
N ASP A 40 -4.16 -2.23 7.27
CA ASP A 40 -3.34 -1.14 6.73
C ASP A 40 -3.85 -0.74 5.35
N MET A 41 -4.23 0.52 5.19
CA MET A 41 -4.73 1.08 3.95
C MET A 41 -3.63 1.97 3.36
N VAL A 42 -3.11 1.60 2.20
CA VAL A 42 -1.96 2.27 1.60
C VAL A 42 -2.33 2.71 0.20
N VAL A 43 -2.09 3.99 -0.09
CA VAL A 43 -2.25 4.57 -1.42
C VAL A 43 -0.87 4.95 -1.94
N SER A 44 -0.51 4.42 -3.11
CA SER A 44 0.75 4.75 -3.78
C SER A 44 0.53 5.86 -4.79
N SER A 45 1.47 6.82 -4.81
CA SER A 45 1.47 7.89 -5.80
C SER A 45 1.71 7.35 -7.22
N ALA A 46 1.50 8.20 -8.23
CA ALA A 46 1.65 7.87 -9.64
C ALA A 46 3.11 7.95 -10.10
N ILE A 47 3.39 7.49 -11.33
CA ILE A 47 4.65 7.76 -12.03
C ILE A 47 4.53 8.97 -12.98
N GLY A 48 3.39 9.16 -13.65
CA GLY A 48 3.27 10.16 -14.71
C GLY A 48 2.65 11.51 -14.36
N CYS A 49 1.96 11.64 -13.22
CA CYS A 49 1.22 12.86 -12.87
C CYS A 49 0.90 12.89 -11.37
N GLN A 50 1.86 13.27 -10.53
CA GLN A 50 1.68 13.31 -9.07
C GLN A 50 0.90 14.56 -8.65
N LEU A 51 0.20 14.46 -7.53
CA LEU A 51 -0.48 15.60 -6.91
C LEU A 51 0.29 16.06 -5.67
N GLY A 52 0.51 17.37 -5.55
CA GLY A 52 1.26 17.95 -4.42
C GLY A 52 2.76 17.80 -4.59
N GLU A 53 3.45 17.55 -3.48
CA GLU A 53 4.92 17.47 -3.40
C GLU A 53 5.47 16.05 -3.64
N ASP A 54 4.61 15.12 -4.04
CA ASP A 54 4.99 13.73 -4.25
C ASP A 54 5.87 13.56 -5.48
N THR A 55 6.93 12.78 -5.33
CA THR A 55 7.84 12.40 -6.41
C THR A 55 7.25 11.27 -7.26
N HIS A 56 7.72 11.17 -8.50
CA HIS A 56 7.39 10.05 -9.36
C HIS A 56 8.20 8.81 -8.96
N GLY A 57 7.53 7.68 -8.81
CA GLY A 57 8.14 6.54 -8.13
C GLY A 57 7.24 5.33 -7.97
N LEU A 58 7.71 4.36 -7.21
CA LEU A 58 7.04 3.09 -6.95
C LEU A 58 7.11 2.72 -5.46
N ARG A 59 6.21 1.84 -5.02
CA ARG A 59 6.22 1.27 -3.67
C ARG A 59 6.77 -0.15 -3.71
N VAL A 60 7.82 -0.41 -2.94
CA VAL A 60 8.31 -1.76 -2.67
C VAL A 60 7.57 -2.29 -1.45
N VAL A 61 7.06 -3.51 -1.56
CA VAL A 61 6.35 -4.22 -0.49
C VAL A 61 7.09 -5.53 -0.23
N VAL A 62 7.46 -5.77 1.01
CA VAL A 62 8.10 -6.98 1.48
C VAL A 62 7.14 -7.70 2.41
N VAL A 63 6.85 -8.96 2.08
CA VAL A 63 5.95 -9.82 2.87
C VAL A 63 6.81 -10.87 3.56
N ALA A 64 6.90 -10.77 4.89
CA ALA A 64 7.54 -11.76 5.75
C ALA A 64 6.50 -12.67 6.41
N ALA A 65 6.96 -13.67 7.16
CA ALA A 65 6.07 -14.64 7.81
C ALA A 65 5.11 -14.00 8.82
N ASP A 66 5.54 -12.93 9.49
CA ASP A 66 4.85 -12.29 10.62
C ASP A 66 4.47 -10.82 10.37
N ARG A 67 4.98 -10.20 9.29
CA ARG A 67 4.78 -8.78 9.00
C ARG A 67 4.78 -8.45 7.52
N ILE A 68 4.16 -7.33 7.19
CA ILE A 68 4.24 -6.68 5.89
C ILE A 68 4.91 -5.32 6.12
N VAL A 69 5.99 -5.06 5.40
CA VAL A 69 6.70 -3.76 5.44
C VAL A 69 6.78 -3.20 4.04
N HIS A 70 6.69 -1.88 3.92
CA HIS A 70 6.68 -1.24 2.61
C HIS A 70 7.24 0.18 2.65
N ARG A 71 7.86 0.60 1.56
CA ARG A 71 8.38 1.96 1.40
C ARG A 71 8.18 2.44 -0.03
N TYR A 72 7.85 3.73 -0.16
CA TYR A 72 7.80 4.40 -1.46
C TYR A 72 9.18 4.94 -1.79
N TYR A 73 9.59 4.79 -3.04
CA TYR A 73 10.86 5.26 -3.57
C TYR A 73 10.57 6.09 -4.81
N SER A 74 11.16 7.28 -4.86
CA SER A 74 11.25 8.04 -6.11
C SER A 74 12.13 7.30 -7.12
N LEU A 75 11.91 7.57 -8.42
CA LEU A 75 12.80 7.04 -9.45
C LEU A 75 14.22 7.60 -9.34
N ASP A 76 14.39 8.81 -8.80
CA ASP A 76 15.69 9.42 -8.53
C ASP A 76 16.45 8.63 -7.45
N GLU A 77 15.82 8.36 -6.29
CA GLU A 77 16.43 7.54 -5.23
C GLU A 77 16.84 6.14 -5.74
N LEU A 78 15.97 5.53 -6.55
CA LEU A 78 16.21 4.24 -7.19
C LEU A 78 17.40 4.29 -8.16
N GLY A 79 17.49 5.34 -8.97
CA GLY A 79 18.56 5.52 -9.95
C GLY A 79 19.92 5.77 -9.29
N GLU A 80 19.95 6.47 -8.16
CA GLU A 80 21.19 6.80 -7.46
C GLU A 80 21.71 5.68 -6.56
N LYS A 81 20.83 5.02 -5.80
CA LYS A 81 21.22 4.10 -4.72
C LYS A 81 20.88 2.65 -4.99
N GLY A 82 20.04 2.37 -5.99
CA GLY A 82 19.45 1.04 -6.17
C GLY A 82 18.52 0.67 -5.01
N LEU A 83 18.28 -0.63 -4.82
CA LEU A 83 17.41 -1.15 -3.76
C LEU A 83 18.14 -1.97 -2.70
N ASP A 84 19.39 -2.38 -2.93
CA ASP A 84 20.01 -3.48 -2.17
C ASP A 84 20.14 -3.19 -0.67
N GLY A 85 20.62 -2.00 -0.30
CA GLY A 85 20.76 -1.60 1.11
C GLY A 85 19.41 -1.42 1.80
N ASP A 86 18.55 -0.60 1.22
CA ASP A 86 17.22 -0.31 1.77
C ASP A 86 16.33 -1.58 1.85
N LEU A 87 16.50 -2.54 0.94
CA LEU A 87 15.77 -3.80 0.96
C LEU A 87 16.19 -4.68 2.14
N LEU A 88 17.49 -4.71 2.46
CA LEU A 88 17.98 -5.43 3.64
C LEU A 88 17.44 -4.80 4.93
N ASP A 89 17.35 -3.48 4.99
CA ASP A 89 16.82 -2.76 6.15
C ASP A 89 15.31 -2.97 6.29
N LEU A 90 14.57 -2.95 5.17
CA LEU A 90 13.16 -3.37 5.14
C LEU A 90 13.00 -4.82 5.62
N LEU A 91 13.84 -5.75 5.17
CA LEU A 91 13.79 -7.14 5.62
C LEU A 91 14.08 -7.27 7.12
N ARG A 92 14.94 -6.41 7.68
CA ARG A 92 15.19 -6.29 9.14
C ARG A 92 14.04 -5.61 9.88
N GLY A 93 13.22 -4.85 9.18
CA GLY A 93 12.06 -4.12 9.73
C GLY A 93 12.46 -2.85 10.45
N GLU A 94 13.55 -2.24 9.98
CA GLU A 94 14.06 -0.94 10.44
C GLU A 94 13.59 0.20 9.53
#